data_AF-A0A151EY30-F1
#
_entry.id   AF-A0A151EY30-F1
#
_cell.length_a   1.000
_cell.length_b   1.000
_cell.length_c   1.000
_cell.angle_alpha   90.00
_cell.angle_beta   90.00
_cell.angle_gamma   90.00
#
_symmetry.space_group_name_H-M   'P 1'
#
loop_
_entity.id
_entity.type
_entity.pdbx_description
1 polymer ?
#
loop_
_entity_poly.entity_id
_entity_poly.type
_entity_poly.pdbx_seq_one_letter_code
_entity_poly.pdbx_strand_id
1 'polypeptide(L)' 'MHNTVDEKVEEEIRKRVQKEFPGCKALQDLHYYRYIKEIEWQKMTPTEIIEDIRKGADEIKKEMKTVSK' A
#
# COMPACT_ATOMS: atom_id res chain seq x y z
N MET A 1 2.97 13.38 -7.71
CA MET A 1 4.39 13.17 -7.35
C MET A 1 4.54 11.74 -6.88
N HIS A 2 5.55 10.99 -7.32
CA HIS A 2 5.88 9.67 -6.75
C HIS A 2 6.68 9.93 -5.47
N ASN A 3 6.02 9.91 -4.32
CA ASN A 3 6.70 9.96 -3.02
C ASN A 3 7.16 8.54 -2.68
N THR A 4 8.12 8.03 -3.44
CA THR A 4 8.62 6.66 -3.27
C THR A 4 9.25 6.52 -1.88
N VAL A 5 8.88 5.47 -1.17
CA VAL A 5 9.50 5.10 0.11
C VAL A 5 10.97 4.71 -0.16
N ASP A 6 11.88 5.07 0.74
CA ASP A 6 13.31 4.72 0.63
C ASP A 6 13.48 3.19 0.71
N GLU A 7 14.37 2.63 -0.11
CA GLU A 7 14.69 1.19 -0.13
C GLU A 7 15.03 0.64 1.26
N LYS A 8 15.73 1.43 2.10
CA LYS A 8 16.03 1.03 3.48
C LYS A 8 14.77 0.86 4.32
N VAL A 9 13.81 1.76 4.15
CA VAL A 9 12.54 1.71 4.86
C VAL A 9 11.71 0.54 4.35
N GLU A 10 11.72 0.25 3.05
CA GLU A 10 11.07 -0.94 2.51
C GLU A 10 11.64 -2.23 3.12
N GLU A 11 12.97 -2.33 3.25
CA GLU A 11 13.62 -3.50 3.84
C GLU A 11 13.25 -3.66 5.33
N GLU A 12 13.20 -2.55 6.08
CA GLU A 12 12.76 -2.55 7.48
C GLU A 12 11.30 -2.99 7.61
N ILE A 13 10.41 -2.52 6.74
CA ILE A 13 9.01 -2.96 6.73
C ILE A 13 8.90 -4.44 6.41
N ARG A 14 9.67 -4.96 5.44
CA ARG A 14 9.71 -6.41 5.12
C ARG A 14 10.10 -7.24 6.34
N LYS A 15 11.17 -6.85 7.03
CA LYS A 15 11.61 -7.52 8.27
C LYS A 15 10.53 -7.44 9.35
N ARG A 16 9.87 -6.29 9.48
CA ARG A 16 8.79 -6.07 10.44
C ARG A 16 7.59 -6.97 10.18
N VAL A 17 7.05 -7.02 8.96
CA VAL A 17 5.87 -7.84 8.66
C VAL A 17 6.16 -9.34 8.78
N GLN A 18 7.37 -9.78 8.44
CA GLN A 18 7.78 -11.17 8.65
C GLN A 18 7.79 -11.56 10.13
N LYS A 19 8.20 -10.62 11.00
CA LYS A 19 8.20 -10.82 12.46
C LYS A 19 6.79 -10.75 13.05
N GLU A 20 5.95 -9.84 12.58
CA GLU A 20 4.58 -9.65 13.07
C GLU A 20 3.63 -10.78 12.61
N PHE A 21 3.82 -11.31 11.41
CA PHE A 21 2.93 -12.31 10.79
C PHE A 21 3.70 -13.55 10.29
N PRO A 22 4.38 -14.30 11.18
CA PRO A 22 5.21 -15.43 10.76
C PRO A 22 4.37 -16.52 10.06
N GLY A 23 4.85 -17.00 8.92
CA GLY A 23 4.20 -18.09 8.16
C GLY A 23 2.93 -17.73 7.41
N CYS A 24 2.40 -16.50 7.54
CA CYS A 24 1.20 -16.07 6.82
C CYS A 24 1.53 -15.03 5.74
N LYS A 25 1.88 -15.50 4.54
CA LYS A 25 2.27 -14.64 3.42
C LYS A 25 1.20 -13.59 3.06
N ALA A 26 -0.08 -13.99 3.04
CA ALA A 26 -1.17 -13.08 2.71
C ALA A 26 -1.27 -11.90 3.71
N LEU A 27 -1.09 -12.16 5.01
CA LEU A 27 -1.05 -11.09 6.01
C LEU A 27 0.23 -10.26 5.89
N GLN A 28 1.38 -10.87 5.63
CA GLN A 28 2.63 -10.14 5.39
C GLN A 28 2.50 -9.15 4.24
N ASP A 29 1.96 -9.60 3.10
CA ASP A 29 1.77 -8.77 1.91
C ASP A 29 0.77 -7.63 2.20
N LEU A 30 -0.38 -7.94 2.80
CA LEU A 30 -1.40 -6.94 3.15
C LEU A 30 -0.83 -5.84 4.05
N HIS A 31 -0.11 -6.23 5.10
CA HIS A 31 0.46 -5.29 6.06
C HIS A 31 1.67 -4.54 5.49
N TYR A 32 2.44 -5.15 4.58
CA TYR A 32 3.51 -4.47 3.86
C TYR A 32 2.96 -3.28 3.07
N TYR A 33 1.95 -3.51 2.22
CA TYR A 33 1.35 -2.44 1.42
C TYR A 33 0.70 -1.37 2.29
N ARG A 34 0.07 -1.75 3.40
CA ARG A 34 -0.48 -0.79 4.36
C ARG A 34 0.59 0.12 4.93
N TYR A 35 1.70 -0.44 5.43
CA TYR A 35 2.77 0.38 6.02
C TYR A 35 3.44 1.31 5.01
N ILE A 36 3.66 0.84 3.78
CA ILE A 36 4.15 1.69 2.68
C ILE A 36 3.20 2.87 2.46
N LYS A 37 1.89 2.60 2.32
CA LYS A 37 0.88 3.64 2.09
C LYS A 37 0.78 4.65 3.24
N GLU A 38 0.86 4.18 4.49
CA GLU A 38 0.86 5.07 5.66
C GLU A 38 2.05 6.06 5.62
N ILE A 39 3.24 5.61 5.22
CA ILE A 39 4.43 6.46 5.10
C ILE A 39 4.32 7.43 3.92
N GLU A 40 3.79 6.97 2.78
CA GLU A 40 3.50 7.84 1.64
C GLU A 40 2.55 8.98 2.05
N TRP A 41 1.46 8.63 2.73
CA TRP A 41 0.43 9.57 3.15
C TRP A 41 0.91 10.55 4.23
N GLN A 42 1.86 10.18 5.09
CA GLN A 42 2.48 11.11 6.03
C GLN A 42 3.18 12.29 5.33
N LYS A 43 3.57 12.12 4.06
CA LYS A 43 4.21 13.16 3.24
C LYS A 43 3.23 13.88 2.31
N MET A 44 1.95 13.55 2.37
CA MET A 44 0.91 14.11 1.50
C MET A 44 -0.02 15.05 2.27
N THR A 45 -0.61 15.99 1.56
CA THR A 45 -1.71 16.79 2.07
C THR A 45 -3.00 15.97 2.14
N PRO A 46 -3.98 16.36 2.97
CA PRO A 46 -5.28 15.68 3.01
C PRO A 46 -5.97 15.59 1.64
N THR A 47 -5.84 16.61 0.80
CA THR A 47 -6.41 16.62 -0.56
C THR A 47 -5.75 15.56 -1.44
N GLU A 48 -4.42 15.46 -1.43
CA GLU A 48 -3.68 14.44 -2.18
C GLU A 48 -4.02 13.01 -1.71
N ILE A 49 -4.21 12.81 -0.40
CA ILE A 49 -4.65 11.52 0.15
C ILE A 49 -6.04 11.15 -0.39
N ILE A 50 -6.99 12.09 -0.40
CA ILE A 50 -8.34 11.84 -0.93
C ILE A 50 -8.29 11.49 -2.42
N GLU A 51 -7.44 12.19 -3.19
CA GLU A 51 -7.25 11.90 -4.61
C GLU A 51 -6.63 10.52 -4.85
N ASP A 52 -5.61 10.13 -4.08
CA ASP A 52 -4.98 8.80 -4.13
C ASP A 52 -6.00 7.69 -3.84
N ILE A 53 -6.81 7.86 -2.78
CA ILE A 53 -7.88 6.90 -2.43
C ILE A 53 -8.91 6.77 -3.55
N ARG A 54 -9.38 7.90 -4.11
CA ARG A 54 -10.37 7.89 -5.20
C ARG A 54 -9.83 7.18 -6.43
N LYS A 55 -8.58 7.47 -6.79
CA LYS A 55 -7.92 6.84 -7.93
C LYS A 55 -7.79 5.32 -7.72
N GLY A 56 -7.33 4.88 -6.55
CA GLY A 56 -7.24 3.45 -6.23
C GLY A 56 -8.60 2.74 -6.26
N ALA A 57 -9.66 3.38 -5.75
CA ALA A 57 -11.01 2.84 -5.80
C ALA A 57 -11.52 2.67 -7.25
N ASP A 58 -11.24 3.65 -8.12
CA ASP A 58 -11.61 3.58 -9.54
C ASP A 58 -10.83 2.50 -10.30
N GLU A 59 -9.55 2.28 -9.96
CA GLU A 59 -8.72 1.21 -10.53
C GLU A 59 -9.26 -0.17 -10.13
N ILE A 60 -9.53 -0.40 -8.85
CA ILE A 60 -10.15 -1.65 -8.36
C ILE A 60 -11.49 -1.90 -9.06
N LYS A 61 -12.32 -0.87 -9.19
CA LYS A 61 -13.62 -0.96 -9.87
C LYS A 61 -13.47 -1.35 -11.35
N LYS A 62 -12.43 -0.88 -12.03
CA LYS A 62 -12.13 -1.27 -13.43
C LYS A 62 -11.67 -2.73 -13.50
N GLU A 63 -10.78 -3.16 -12.61
CA GLU A 63 -10.31 -4.55 -12.57
C GLU A 63 -11.46 -5.52 -12.30
N MET A 64 -12.32 -5.25 -11.32
CA MET A 64 -13.49 -6.07 -11.02
C MET A 64 -14.44 -6.22 -12.21
N LYS A 65 -14.66 -5.15 -12.99
CA LYS A 65 -15.45 -5.20 -14.22
C LYS A 65 -14.80 -6.05 -15.32
N THR A 66 -13.47 -6.10 -15.35
CA THR A 66 -12.71 -6.87 -16.34
C THR A 66 -12.72 -8.36 -16.00
N VAL A 67 -12.64 -8.71 -14.72
CA VAL A 67 -12.73 -10.10 -14.21
C VAL A 67 -14.15 -10.67 -14.30
N SER A 68 -15.17 -9.80 -14.39
CA SER A 68 -16.59 -10.21 -14.49
C SER A 68 -17.09 -10.44 -15.93
N LYS A 69 -16.21 -10.39 -16.94
CA LYS A 69 -16.51 -10.71 -18.34
C LYS A 69 -15.90 -12.05 -18.72
#